data_AF-A0A5C1WQ77-F1
#
_entry.id   AF-A0A5C1WQ77-F1
#
_cell.length_a   1.000
_cell.length_b   1.000
_cell.length_c   1.000
_cell.angle_alpha   90.00
_cell.angle_beta   90.00
_cell.angle_gamma   90.00
#
_symmetry.space_group_name_H-M   'P 1'
#
loop_
_entity.id
_entity.type
_entity.pdbx_description
1 polymer ?
#
loop_
_entity_poly.entity_id
_entity_poly.type
_entity_poly.pdbx_seq_one_letter_code
_entity_poly.pdbx_strand_id
1 'polypeptide(L)' 'MDQMRQSNDHDEFITIIGASMAEINAEYHAQGLADRDFSIVHKIGRHRFTRVGGGASEHMFDGQSMIAATFTRSRRN' A
#
# COMPACT_ATOMS: atom_id res chain seq x y z
N MET A 1 10.50 -14.68 -19.86
CA MET A 1 9.34 -14.07 -19.17
C MET A 1 9.36 -14.61 -17.77
N ASP A 2 9.88 -13.81 -16.84
CA ASP A 2 9.98 -14.19 -15.43
C ASP A 2 8.59 -14.57 -14.91
N GLN A 3 8.50 -15.83 -14.52
CA GLN A 3 7.36 -16.42 -13.86
C GLN A 3 7.14 -15.60 -12.58
N MET A 4 6.17 -14.67 -12.63
CA MET A 4 5.67 -13.99 -11.45
C MET A 4 5.37 -15.08 -10.42
N ARG A 5 6.19 -15.15 -9.38
CA ARG A 5 5.99 -16.06 -8.27
C ARG A 5 4.60 -15.78 -7.72
N GLN A 6 3.62 -16.60 -8.12
CA GLN A 6 2.40 -16.78 -7.35
C GLN A 6 2.85 -17.48 -6.06
N SER A 7 3.30 -16.68 -5.09
CA SER A 7 3.43 -17.14 -3.73
C SER A 7 2.02 -17.42 -3.23
N ASN A 8 1.67 -18.70 -3.26
CA ASN A 8 0.57 -19.26 -2.50
C ASN A 8 0.88 -19.06 -1.01
N ASP A 9 0.28 -18.06 -0.36
CA ASP A 9 -0.28 -18.15 0.99
C ASP A 9 -1.02 -16.83 1.33
N HIS A 10 -1.96 -16.87 2.27
CA HIS A 10 -2.98 -15.84 2.57
C HIS A 10 -2.44 -14.48 3.11
N ASP A 11 -1.47 -13.87 2.45
CA ASP A 11 -0.96 -12.55 2.81
C ASP A 11 -1.99 -11.46 2.43
N GLU A 12 -2.41 -10.69 3.42
CA GLU A 12 -3.30 -9.54 3.22
C GLU A 12 -2.47 -8.26 3.20
N PHE A 13 -2.67 -7.43 2.19
CA PHE A 13 -1.95 -6.17 2.00
C PHE A 13 -2.88 -4.97 2.13
N ILE A 14 -2.43 -3.95 2.86
CA ILE A 14 -3.09 -2.65 2.95
C ILE A 14 -2.08 -1.59 2.52
N THR A 15 -2.47 -0.70 1.61
CA THR A 15 -1.66 0.46 1.24
C THR A 15 -2.34 1.73 1.73
N ILE A 16 -1.65 2.52 2.55
CA ILE A 16 -2.08 3.85 2.95
C ILE A 16 -1.33 4.87 2.09
N ILE A 17 -2.07 5.81 1.50
CA ILE A 17 -1.53 6.89 0.67
C ILE A 17 -1.78 8.22 1.40
N GLY A 18 -0.73 9.02 1.59
CA GLY A 18 -0.81 10.30 2.30
C GLY A 18 0.23 11.32 1.81
N ALA A 19 0.09 12.59 2.18
CA ALA A 19 1.04 13.63 1.79
C ALA A 19 2.34 13.56 2.61
N SER A 20 2.24 13.05 3.84
CA SER A 20 3.32 12.95 4.82
C SER A 20 3.33 11.62 5.57
N MET A 21 4.47 11.29 6.20
CA MET A 21 4.58 10.11 7.06
C MET A 21 3.72 10.23 8.32
N ALA A 22 3.52 11.46 8.81
CA ALA A 22 2.71 11.73 9.99
C ALA A 22 1.24 11.34 9.75
N GLU A 23 0.69 11.69 8.58
CA GLU A 23 -0.66 11.26 8.17
C GLU A 23 -0.76 9.74 8.04
N ILE A 24 0.23 9.10 7.40
CA ILE A 24 0.24 7.64 7.24
C ILE A 24 0.28 6.94 8.60
N ASN A 25 1.12 7.41 9.52
CA ASN A 25 1.22 6.81 10.85
C ASN A 25 -0.06 7.03 11.67
N ALA A 26 -0.65 8.23 11.59
CA ALA A 26 -1.93 8.50 12.23
C ALA A 26 -3.03 7.56 11.73
N GLU A 27 -3.11 7.35 10.42
CA GLU A 27 -4.07 6.42 9.81
C GLU A 27 -3.78 4.95 10.16
N TYR A 28 -2.50 4.56 10.18
CA TYR A 28 -2.08 3.22 10.61
C TYR A 28 -2.56 2.90 12.04
N HIS A 29 -2.43 3.86 12.96
CA HIS A 29 -2.94 3.72 14.33
C HIS A 29 -4.46 3.77 14.39
N ALA A 30 -5.11 4.68 13.65
CA ALA A 30 -6.57 4.81 13.62
C ALA A 30 -7.27 3.52 13.13
N GLN A 31 -6.65 2.81 12.18
CA GLN A 31 -7.14 1.53 11.66
C GLN A 31 -6.79 0.32 12.54
N GLY A 32 -6.06 0.52 13.65
CA GLY A 32 -5.62 -0.56 14.55
C GLY A 32 -4.74 -1.59 13.85
N LEU A 33 -3.93 -1.17 12.87
CA LEU A 33 -3.20 -2.10 12.01
C LEU A 33 -2.12 -2.88 12.79
N ALA A 34 -1.49 -2.25 13.79
CA ALA A 34 -0.57 -2.93 14.69
C ALA A 34 -1.24 -4.09 15.44
N ASP A 35 -2.43 -3.84 16.00
CA ASP A 35 -3.20 -4.85 16.76
C ASP A 35 -3.73 -5.99 15.87
N ARG A 36 -3.71 -5.79 14.55
CA ARG A 36 -4.12 -6.76 13.53
C ARG A 36 -2.94 -7.45 12.85
N ASP A 37 -1.75 -7.32 13.43
CA ASP A 37 -0.47 -7.90 12.97
C ASP A 37 0.01 -7.42 11.59
N PHE A 38 -0.41 -6.22 11.17
CA PHE A 38 0.10 -5.61 9.95
C PHE A 38 1.45 -4.92 10.21
N SER A 39 2.43 -5.28 9.39
CA SER A 39 3.79 -4.75 9.44
C SER A 39 4.21 -4.23 8.06
N ILE A 40 5.17 -3.31 8.03
CA ILE A 40 5.57 -2.67 6.78
C ILE A 40 6.37 -3.62 5.87
N VAL A 41 6.01 -3.66 4.58
CA VAL A 41 6.59 -4.61 3.61
C VAL A 41 7.98 -4.18 3.13
N HIS A 42 8.21 -2.87 2.95
CA HIS A 42 9.46 -2.34 2.38
C HIS A 42 9.69 -0.86 2.73
N LYS A 43 10.82 -0.31 2.25
CA LYS A 43 11.16 1.11 2.41
C LYS A 43 10.11 2.01 1.73
N ILE A 44 9.63 3.01 2.47
CA ILE A 44 8.63 3.96 1.99
C ILE A 44 9.24 4.96 1.00
N GLY A 45 8.50 5.27 -0.08
CA GLY A 45 8.89 6.22 -1.11
C GLY A 45 7.75 7.16 -1.52
N ARG A 46 8.09 8.20 -2.30
CA ARG A 46 7.11 9.10 -2.94
C ARG A 46 6.79 8.62 -4.35
N HIS A 47 5.52 8.40 -4.63
CA HIS A 47 5.02 7.78 -5.85
C HIS A 47 4.02 8.74 -6.53
N ARG A 48 3.93 8.69 -7.86
CA ARG A 48 2.79 9.25 -8.59
C ARG A 48 1.84 8.11 -8.94
N PHE A 49 0.55 8.36 -8.85
CA PHE A 49 -0.47 7.32 -8.98
C PHE A 49 -1.26 7.52 -10.26
N THR A 50 -1.48 6.42 -10.97
CA THR A 50 -2.31 6.38 -12.16
C THR A 50 -3.34 5.26 -11.97
N ARG A 51 -4.62 5.60 -12.05
CA ARG A 51 -5.70 4.62 -12.08
C ARG A 51 -5.97 4.24 -13.53
N VAL A 52 -6.05 2.93 -13.80
CA VAL A 52 -6.42 2.40 -15.11
C VAL A 52 -7.80 1.75 -14.98
N GLY A 53 -8.73 2.09 -15.86
CA GLY A 53 -10.08 1.54 -15.84
C GLY A 53 -10.96 2.13 -16.94
N GLY A 54 -11.98 1.39 -17.38
CA GLY A 54 -12.97 1.88 -18.36
C GLY A 54 -12.40 2.25 -19.73
N GLY A 55 -11.26 1.66 -20.13
CA GLY A 55 -10.60 1.96 -21.42
C GLY A 55 -9.67 3.18 -21.42
N ALA A 56 -9.47 3.83 -20.28
CA ALA A 56 -8.59 4.98 -20.14
C ALA A 56 -7.68 4.87 -18.90
N SER A 57 -6.71 5.77 -18.81
CA SER A 57 -5.89 5.99 -17.63
C SER A 57 -6.06 7.42 -17.14
N GLU A 58 -6.06 7.61 -15.82
CA GLU A 58 -6.14 8.92 -15.20
C GLU A 58 -5.11 9.04 -14.08
N HIS A 59 -4.52 10.23 -13.94
CA HIS A 59 -3.69 10.53 -12.77
C HIS A 59 -4.57 10.71 -11.53
N MET A 60 -4.17 10.07 -10.43
CA MET A 60 -4.80 10.31 -9.13
C MET A 60 -4.08 11.46 -8.42
N PHE A 61 -4.77 12.11 -7.48
CA PHE A 61 -4.22 13.21 -6.66
C PHE A 61 -3.66 14.35 -7.52
N ASP A 62 -4.33 14.69 -8.62
CA ASP A 62 -3.90 15.72 -9.59
C ASP A 62 -2.45 15.54 -10.09
N GLY A 63 -1.96 14.29 -10.12
CA GLY A 63 -0.59 13.97 -10.53
C GLY A 63 0.49 14.31 -9.50
N GLN A 64 0.11 14.74 -8.30
CA GLN A 64 1.04 14.99 -7.20
C GLN A 64 1.73 13.70 -6.74
N SER A 65 3.01 13.81 -6.38
CA SER A 65 3.73 12.71 -5.75
C SER A 65 3.25 12.57 -4.30
N MET A 66 2.70 11.42 -3.92
CA MET A 66 2.26 11.09 -2.55
C MET A 66 3.14 10.00 -1.95
N ILE A 67 3.10 9.85 -0.63
CA ILE A 67 3.76 8.73 0.04
C ILE A 67 2.81 7.53 0.02
N ALA A 68 3.31 6.35 -0.35
CA ALA A 68 2.61 5.08 -0.18
C ALA A 68 3.38 4.18 0.79
N ALA A 69 2.71 3.75 1.84
CA ALA A 69 3.20 2.72 2.75
C ALA A 69 2.32 1.48 2.63
N THR A 70 2.94 0.36 2.23
CA THR A 70 2.27 -0.93 2.14
C THR A 70 2.60 -1.76 3.37
N PHE A 71 1.56 -2.23 4.02
CA PHE A 71 1.61 -3.11 5.16
C PHE A 71 1.09 -4.48 4.75
N THR A 72 1.67 -5.53 5.32
CA THR A 72 1.21 -6.89 5.16
C THR A 72 1.01 -7.54 6.51
N ARG A 73 0.07 -8.47 6.56
CA ARG A 73 0.07 -9.53 7.57
C ARG A 73 0.09 -10.85 6.85
N SER A 74 0.97 -11.73 7.29
CA SER A 74 0.92 -13.12 6.86
C SER A 74 -0.01 -13.88 7.78
N ARG A 75 -1.02 -14.55 7.23
CA ARG A 75 -1.72 -15.59 7.99
C ARG A 75 -0.77 -16.78 8.09
N ARG A 76 0.10 -16.77 9.09
CA ARG A 76 0.80 -17.99 9.49
C ARG A 76 -0.27 -19.02 9.89
N ASN A 77 -0.42 -20.05 9.06
CA ASN A 77 -1.14 -21.27 9.42
C ASN A 77 -0.28 -22.12 10.36
#